data_AF-A0A316Z307-F1
#
_entry.id   AF-A0A316Z307-F1
#
_cell.length_a   1.000
_cell.length_b   1.000
_cell.length_c   1.000
_cell.angle_alpha   90.00
_cell.angle_beta   90.00
_cell.angle_gamma   90.00
#
_symmetry.space_group_name_H-M   'P 1'
#
loop_
_entity.id
_entity.type
_entity.pdbx_description
1 polymer ?
#
loop_
_entity_poly.entity_id
_entity_poly.type
_entity_poly.pdbx_seq_one_letter_code
_entity_poly.pdbx_strand_id
1 'polypeptide(L)'
;MHFLASVVALFSALMLVSAIDERVLVKFNDSKGGVDYCKQWKCACVNYQPKDTSYEFAVSGAYCNPGDFQGRNPDSEAKVYCVFTNGKDTKTVNKHIAAATGGTLSS
;
A
#
# COMPACT_ATOMS: atom_id res chain seq x y z
N MET A 1 -33.31 32.01 -43.66
CA MET A 1 -33.33 32.35 -42.22
C MET A 1 -32.43 31.34 -41.52
N HIS A 2 -31.25 31.78 -41.10
CA HIS A 2 -30.28 30.92 -40.41
C HIS A 2 -30.66 30.85 -38.93
N PHE A 3 -31.10 29.69 -38.45
CA PHE A 3 -31.23 29.44 -37.01
C PHE A 3 -30.10 28.50 -36.56
N LEU A 4 -29.08 29.12 -35.99
CA LEU A 4 -28.05 28.50 -35.18
C LEU A 4 -28.70 27.99 -33.90
N ALA A 5 -28.68 26.68 -33.63
CA ALA A 5 -29.08 26.13 -32.35
C ALA A 5 -27.87 25.44 -31.71
N SER A 6 -27.45 26.03 -30.60
CA SER A 6 -26.19 25.83 -29.90
C SER A 6 -25.96 24.42 -29.37
N VAL A 7 -24.73 23.95 -29.55
CA VAL A 7 -24.15 22.78 -28.90
C VAL A 7 -23.96 23.09 -27.42
N VAL A 8 -24.68 22.41 -26.52
CA VAL A 8 -24.37 22.38 -25.08
C VAL A 8 -23.82 21.00 -24.77
N ALA A 9 -22.53 20.82 -25.02
CA ALA A 9 -21.79 19.67 -24.54
C ALA A 9 -21.59 19.82 -23.02
N LEU A 10 -22.37 19.08 -22.24
CA LEU A 10 -22.16 18.90 -20.80
C LEU A 10 -20.85 18.12 -20.60
N PHE A 11 -19.75 18.84 -20.43
CA PHE A 11 -18.50 18.29 -19.92
C PHE A 11 -18.66 18.01 -18.42
N SER A 12 -19.24 16.86 -18.09
CA SER A 12 -19.14 16.30 -16.75
C SER A 12 -17.69 15.85 -16.55
N ALA A 13 -16.87 16.74 -15.99
CA ALA A 13 -15.52 16.42 -15.53
C ALA A 13 -15.63 15.39 -14.40
N LEU A 14 -15.59 14.11 -14.77
CA LEU A 14 -15.29 13.03 -13.84
C LEU A 14 -13.85 13.25 -13.37
N MET A 15 -13.70 13.90 -12.22
CA MET A 15 -12.47 13.88 -11.45
C MET A 15 -12.22 12.41 -11.06
N LEU A 16 -11.48 11.71 -11.91
CA LEU A 16 -10.96 10.38 -11.61
C LEU A 16 -10.00 10.54 -10.43
N VAL A 17 -10.48 10.30 -9.21
CA VAL A 17 -9.58 10.05 -8.09
C VAL A 17 -8.90 8.71 -8.39
N SER A 18 -7.67 8.75 -8.89
CA SER A 18 -6.86 7.55 -8.99
C SER A 18 -6.47 7.15 -7.57
N ALA A 19 -7.05 6.08 -7.05
CA ALA A 19 -6.56 5.45 -5.83
C ALA A 19 -5.13 4.95 -6.11
N ILE A 20 -4.14 5.57 -5.47
CA ILE A 20 -2.74 5.14 -5.60
C ILE A 20 -2.62 3.78 -4.90
N ASP A 21 -2.17 2.78 -5.64
CA ASP A 21 -1.89 1.46 -5.10
C ASP A 21 -0.47 1.45 -4.50
N GLU A 22 -0.38 1.64 -3.19
CA GLU A 22 0.89 1.65 -2.44
C GLU A 22 1.43 0.24 -2.14
N ARG A 23 0.77 -0.81 -2.64
CA ARG A 23 1.20 -2.20 -2.40
C ARG A 23 2.49 -2.49 -3.15
N VAL A 24 3.47 -2.99 -2.41
CA VAL A 24 4.70 -3.56 -2.97
C VAL A 24 4.72 -5.07 -2.77
N LEU A 25 5.49 -5.76 -3.62
CA LEU A 25 5.72 -7.19 -3.47
C LEU A 25 6.97 -7.42 -2.61
N VAL A 26 6.88 -8.34 -1.65
CA VAL A 26 8.01 -8.77 -0.83
C VAL A 26 8.19 -10.26 -0.97
N LYS A 27 9.44 -10.68 -1.17
CA LYS A 27 9.89 -12.06 -1.01
C LYS A 27 10.31 -12.29 0.43
N PHE A 28 9.93 -13.43 0.98
CA PHE A 28 10.30 -13.83 2.34
C PHE A 28 10.63 -15.32 2.37
N ASN A 29 11.32 -15.72 3.43
CA ASN A 29 11.57 -17.12 3.75
C ASN A 29 11.15 -17.36 5.19
N ASP A 30 9.90 -17.74 5.38
CA ASP A 30 9.33 -18.03 6.69
C ASP A 30 8.87 -19.48 6.73
N SER A 31 9.49 -20.26 7.60
CA SER A 31 9.13 -21.67 7.83
C SER A 31 7.66 -21.90 8.25
N LYS A 32 6.98 -20.85 8.72
CA LYS A 32 5.57 -20.87 9.14
C LYS A 32 4.60 -20.36 8.05
N GLY A 33 5.12 -20.01 6.87
CA GLY A 33 4.34 -19.60 5.70
C GLY A 33 3.83 -18.15 5.73
N GLY A 34 3.14 -17.75 4.66
CA GLY A 34 2.81 -16.34 4.42
C GLY A 34 1.83 -15.71 5.40
N VAL A 35 0.94 -16.52 6.02
CA VAL A 35 0.01 -16.01 7.03
C VAL A 35 0.77 -15.51 8.27
N ASP A 36 1.80 -16.23 8.70
CA ASP A 36 2.60 -15.83 9.86
C ASP A 36 3.48 -14.63 9.51
N TYR A 37 4.12 -14.66 8.33
CA TYR A 37 4.85 -13.51 7.80
C TYR A 37 3.97 -12.24 7.80
N CYS A 38 2.71 -12.33 7.37
CA CYS A 38 1.80 -11.20 7.38
C CYS A 38 1.40 -10.70 8.77
N LYS A 39 1.35 -11.56 9.78
CA LYS A 39 1.18 -11.13 11.17
C LYS A 39 2.41 -10.36 11.63
N GLN A 40 3.60 -10.89 11.37
CA GLN A 40 4.87 -10.25 11.70
C GLN A 40 4.98 -8.88 11.01
N TRP A 41 4.61 -8.77 9.74
CA TRP A 41 4.54 -7.50 9.00
C TRP A 41 3.67 -6.47 9.69
N LYS A 42 2.42 -6.85 10.03
CA LYS A 42 1.49 -5.92 10.69
C LYS A 42 2.00 -5.49 12.05
N CYS A 43 2.56 -6.42 12.84
CA CYS A 43 3.16 -6.12 14.13
C CYS A 43 4.38 -5.19 13.99
N ALA A 44 5.28 -5.45 13.05
CA ALA A 44 6.45 -4.60 12.81
C ALA A 44 6.03 -3.20 12.32
N CYS A 45 5.02 -3.12 11.46
CA CYS A 45 4.49 -1.85 10.96
C CYS A 45 3.88 -0.99 12.07
N VAL A 46 3.02 -1.56 12.93
CA VAL A 46 2.39 -0.82 14.05
C VAL A 46 3.41 -0.37 15.09
N ASN A 47 4.45 -1.17 15.34
CA ASN A 47 5.47 -0.85 16.33
C ASN A 47 6.63 0.01 15.78
N TYR A 48 6.64 0.31 14.48
CA TYR A 48 7.68 1.15 13.90
C TYR A 48 7.50 2.60 14.34
N GLN A 49 8.59 3.21 14.80
CA GLN A 49 8.63 4.63 15.15
C GLN A 49 9.40 5.39 14.05
N PRO A 50 8.72 6.21 13.23
CA PRO A 50 9.40 7.04 12.26
C PRO A 50 10.39 7.99 12.94
N LYS A 51 11.53 8.24 12.29
CA LYS A 51 12.50 9.25 12.74
C LYS A 51 11.88 10.65 12.84
N ASP A 52 10.94 10.94 11.93
CA ASP A 52 10.13 12.13 11.92
C ASP A 52 8.87 11.88 12.76
N THR A 53 8.89 12.32 14.02
CA THR A 53 7.83 12.06 14.99
C THR A 53 6.53 12.82 14.72
N SER A 54 6.49 13.65 13.67
CA SER A 54 5.22 14.26 13.22
C SER A 54 4.31 13.26 12.51
N TYR A 55 4.84 12.10 12.12
CA TYR A 55 4.10 11.02 11.48
C TYR A 55 3.70 9.95 12.50
N GLU A 56 2.42 9.62 12.52
CA GLU A 56 1.81 8.57 13.32
C GLU A 56 1.28 7.43 12.45
N PHE A 57 1.08 6.26 13.04
CA PHE A 57 0.54 5.11 12.34
C PHE A 57 -0.89 5.42 11.85
N ALA A 58 -1.15 5.25 10.55
CA ALA A 58 -2.49 5.46 10.01
C ALA A 58 -3.45 4.34 10.47
N VAL A 59 -4.72 4.64 10.71
CA VAL A 59 -5.74 3.67 11.22
C VAL A 59 -5.83 2.38 10.36
N SER A 60 -5.56 2.49 9.05
CA SER A 60 -5.44 1.36 8.12
C SER A 60 -4.06 1.33 7.47
N GLY A 61 -3.02 1.69 8.22
CA GLY A 61 -1.67 1.88 7.73
C GLY A 61 -0.93 0.58 7.43
N ALA A 62 -1.42 -0.58 7.89
CA ALA A 62 -0.75 -1.85 7.69
C ALA A 62 -1.59 -2.82 6.85
N TYR A 63 -1.04 -3.26 5.72
CA TYR A 63 -1.60 -4.31 4.90
C TYR A 63 -0.57 -5.38 4.60
N CYS A 64 -1.01 -6.63 4.63
CA CYS A 64 -0.28 -7.76 4.11
C CYS A 64 -1.27 -8.81 3.64
N ASN A 65 -1.04 -9.33 2.45
CA ASN A 65 -1.78 -10.45 1.90
C ASN A 65 -0.80 -11.43 1.24
N PRO A 66 -0.79 -12.72 1.64
CA PRO A 66 0.06 -13.72 1.02
C PRO A 66 -0.17 -13.82 -0.50
N GLY A 67 0.92 -14.06 -1.22
CA GLY A 67 1.00 -14.24 -2.65
C GLY A 67 1.30 -12.97 -3.46
N ASP A 68 1.70 -13.17 -4.71
CA ASP A 68 1.97 -12.13 -5.70
C ASP A 68 0.69 -11.37 -6.12
N PHE A 69 0.81 -10.44 -7.06
CA PHE A 69 -0.34 -9.70 -7.64
C PHE A 69 -1.40 -10.59 -8.31
N GLN A 70 -1.07 -11.84 -8.60
CA GLN A 70 -1.98 -12.86 -9.14
C GLN A 70 -2.42 -13.89 -8.08
N GLY A 71 -1.94 -13.79 -6.84
CA GLY A 71 -2.24 -14.73 -5.76
C GLY A 71 -1.38 -16.01 -5.76
N ARG A 72 -0.29 -16.04 -6.54
CA ARG A 72 0.65 -17.17 -6.58
C ARG A 72 1.73 -17.02 -5.51
N ASN A 73 2.47 -18.09 -5.23
CA ASN A 73 3.58 -18.12 -4.26
C ASN A 73 3.20 -17.63 -2.84
N PRO A 74 2.06 -18.05 -2.25
CA PRO A 74 1.62 -17.53 -0.96
C PRO A 74 2.55 -17.86 0.21
N ASP A 75 3.44 -18.84 0.06
CA ASP A 75 4.38 -19.26 1.10
C ASP A 75 5.76 -18.59 0.98
N SER A 76 5.99 -17.77 -0.05
CA SER A 76 7.28 -17.10 -0.27
C SER A 76 7.17 -15.65 -0.73
N GLU A 77 5.98 -15.17 -1.09
CA GLU A 77 5.73 -13.80 -1.53
C GLU A 77 4.49 -13.22 -0.85
N ALA A 78 4.47 -11.92 -0.62
CA ALA A 78 3.30 -11.21 -0.09
C ALA A 78 3.22 -9.79 -0.65
N LYS A 79 2.00 -9.32 -0.90
CA LYS A 79 1.71 -7.91 -1.19
C LYS A 79 1.52 -7.17 0.12
N VAL A 80 2.23 -6.06 0.28
CA VAL A 80 2.30 -5.37 1.55
C VAL A 80 2.28 -3.86 1.38
N TYR A 81 1.81 -3.16 2.41
CA TYR A 81 2.17 -1.77 2.63
C TYR A 81 2.22 -1.47 4.13
N CYS A 82 2.98 -0.43 4.47
CA CYS A 82 3.04 0.18 5.80
C CYS A 82 3.08 1.70 5.64
N VAL A 83 2.03 2.39 6.09
CA VAL A 83 1.76 3.82 5.87
C VAL A 83 1.61 4.53 7.21
N PHE A 84 2.26 5.68 7.29
CA PHE A 84 2.14 6.66 8.36
C PHE A 84 1.57 7.96 7.81
N THR A 85 0.91 8.75 8.65
CA THR A 85 0.26 10.03 8.30
C THR A 85 0.57 11.10 9.34
N ASN A 86 0.54 12.36 8.95
CA ASN A 86 0.57 13.51 9.86
C ASN A 86 -0.73 14.34 9.77
N GLY A 87 -1.78 13.76 9.18
CA GLY A 87 -3.06 14.43 8.91
C GLY A 87 -3.08 15.29 7.63
N LYS A 88 -1.93 15.57 7.01
CA LYS A 88 -1.81 16.31 5.73
C LYS A 88 -1.26 15.44 4.61
N ASP A 89 -0.21 14.68 4.92
CA ASP A 89 0.56 13.85 4.00
C ASP A 89 0.65 12.42 4.52
N THR A 90 0.99 11.49 3.62
CA THR A 90 1.26 10.09 3.96
C THR A 90 2.67 9.69 3.54
N LYS A 91 3.27 8.74 4.28
CA LYS A 91 4.58 8.17 3.98
C LYS A 91 4.53 6.65 4.07
N THR A 92 5.07 5.97 3.07
CA THR A 92 5.27 4.52 3.08
C THR A 92 6.64 4.16 3.65
N VAL A 93 6.71 3.11 4.47
CA VAL A 93 7.96 2.65 5.12
C VAL A 93 8.27 1.18 4.84
N ASN A 94 7.79 0.67 3.71
CA ASN A 94 7.85 -0.75 3.33
C ASN A 94 9.26 -1.36 3.41
N LYS A 95 10.30 -0.61 3.01
CA LYS A 95 11.70 -1.10 3.02
C LYS A 95 12.19 -1.44 4.42
N HIS A 96 11.88 -0.61 5.41
CA HIS A 96 12.29 -0.83 6.79
C HIS A 96 11.53 -2.00 7.42
N ILE A 97 10.23 -2.09 7.15
CA ILE A 97 9.41 -3.20 7.67
C ILE A 97 9.83 -4.52 7.05
N ALA A 98 10.06 -4.58 5.74
CA ALA A 98 10.55 -5.79 5.08
C ALA A 98 11.84 -6.29 5.73
N ALA A 99 12.83 -5.42 5.94
CA ALA A 99 14.06 -5.79 6.61
C ALA A 99 13.83 -6.30 8.04
N ALA A 100 12.94 -5.65 8.80
CA ALA A 100 12.60 -6.05 10.18
C ALA A 100 11.89 -7.42 10.26
N THR A 101 11.19 -7.82 9.20
CA THR A 101 10.49 -9.11 9.11
C THR A 101 11.24 -10.16 8.29
N GLY A 102 12.52 -9.94 7.97
CA GLY A 102 13.32 -10.88 7.17
C GLY A 102 12.89 -11.00 5.70
N GLY A 103 12.08 -10.07 5.21
CA GLY A 103 11.68 -9.96 3.82
C GLY A 103 12.57 -9.02 3.00
N THR A 104 12.50 -9.16 1.68
CA THR A 104 13.17 -8.27 0.71
C THR A 104 12.16 -7.78 -0.32
N LEU A 105 12.14 -6.47 -0.58
CA LEU A 105 11.32 -5.91 -1.65
C LEU A 105 11.69 -6.56 -2.98
N SER A 106 10.70 -7.09 -3.70
CA SER A 106 10.87 -7.56 -5.07
C SER A 106 10.95 -6.33 -5.99
N SER A 107 12.05 -6.22 -6.71
CA SER A 107 12.25 -5.26 -7.81
C SER A 107 11.35 -5.56 -9.00
#